data_AF-A0A540WJA9-F1
#
_entry.id   AF-A0A540WJA9-F1
#
_cell.length_a   1.000
_cell.length_b   1.000
_cell.length_c   1.000
_cell.angle_alpha   90.00
_cell.angle_beta   90.00
_cell.angle_gamma   90.00
#
_symmetry.space_group_name_H-M   'P 1'
#
loop_
_entity.id
_entity.type
_entity.pdbx_description
1 polymer ?
#
loop_
_entity_poly.entity_id
_entity_poly.type
_entity_poly.pdbx_seq_one_letter_code
_entity_poly.pdbx_strand_id
1 'polypeptide(L)'
;MSKQQPTIGRIVHFVIPEGPSRGQARPAIVANVAEGERVALHVFVDHVVDDILPVVPFVPSAAPGGPDQPGTWYWPPQVSAQPAAPAYTPPEELVERARVALAAASSLELHKAERFYKTYCSATDGRSEVTGAELPPFGSCSVLVRAGWLSVFRDSLPPEEMGFGS
;
A
#
# COMPACT_ATOMS: atom_id res chain seq x y z
N MET A 1 28.68 2.25 -2.17
CA MET A 1 27.33 1.98 -1.65
C MET A 1 27.31 2.36 -0.18
N SER A 2 26.40 3.22 0.26
CA SER A 2 26.30 3.61 1.67
C SER A 2 25.92 2.39 2.52
N LYS A 3 26.63 2.15 3.63
CA LYS A 3 26.32 1.06 4.57
C LYS A 3 24.90 1.29 5.12
N GLN A 4 23.99 0.35 4.90
CA GLN A 4 22.63 0.44 5.46
C GLN A 4 22.70 0.37 6.99
N GLN A 5 22.12 1.36 7.68
CA GLN A 5 22.04 1.40 9.14
C GLN A 5 20.67 0.91 9.61
N PRO A 6 20.60 0.11 10.70
CA PRO A 6 19.33 -0.32 11.26
C PRO A 6 18.59 0.88 11.86
N THR A 7 17.28 0.99 11.57
CA THR A 7 16.38 1.97 12.18
C THR A 7 15.08 1.29 12.58
N ILE A 8 14.41 1.78 13.62
CA ILE A 8 13.11 1.26 14.08
C ILE A 8 12.11 1.24 12.91
N GLY A 9 11.32 0.17 12.82
CA GLY A 9 10.32 -0.04 11.76
C GLY A 9 10.87 -0.64 10.46
N ARG A 10 12.21 -0.79 10.31
CA ARG A 10 12.79 -1.45 9.13
C ARG A 10 12.55 -2.96 9.17
N ILE A 11 12.37 -3.52 7.99
CA ILE A 11 12.29 -4.97 7.78
C ILE A 11 13.70 -5.52 7.56
N VAL A 12 14.04 -6.57 8.30
CA VAL A 12 15.28 -7.34 8.20
C VAL A 12 14.94 -8.84 8.11
N HIS A 13 15.93 -9.68 7.81
CA HIS A 13 15.82 -11.12 8.01
C HIS A 13 16.53 -11.53 9.30
N PHE A 14 15.90 -12.40 10.09
CA PHE A 14 16.47 -13.02 11.28
C PHE A 14 16.57 -14.54 11.08
N VAL A 15 17.72 -15.14 11.39
CA VAL A 15 17.93 -16.58 11.25
C VAL A 15 17.58 -17.27 12.55
N ILE A 16 16.58 -18.14 12.53
CA ILE A 16 16.07 -18.82 13.74
C ILE A 16 17.17 -19.71 14.37
N PRO A 17 17.53 -19.52 15.66
CA PRO A 17 18.63 -20.25 16.28
C PRO A 17 18.28 -21.69 16.70
N GLU A 18 17.02 -21.96 17.02
CA GLU A 18 16.58 -23.19 17.69
C GLU A 18 15.19 -23.64 17.22
N GLY A 19 14.84 -24.89 17.53
CA GLY A 19 13.53 -25.48 17.22
C GLY A 19 13.39 -26.01 15.78
N PRO A 20 12.16 -26.39 15.37
CA PRO A 20 11.90 -27.03 14.08
C PRO A 20 12.27 -26.18 12.86
N SER A 21 12.28 -24.85 13.02
CA SER A 21 12.62 -23.90 11.97
C SER A 21 14.06 -23.39 12.06
N ARG A 22 14.93 -24.03 12.84
CA ARG A 22 16.35 -23.63 12.99
C ARG A 22 17.04 -23.46 11.63
N GLY A 23 17.78 -22.36 11.49
CA GLY A 23 18.51 -22.02 10.27
C GLY A 23 17.66 -21.35 9.19
N GLN A 24 16.33 -21.31 9.33
CA GLN A 24 15.48 -20.59 8.39
C GLN A 24 15.58 -19.08 8.64
N ALA A 25 15.69 -18.31 7.56
CA ALA A 25 15.60 -16.86 7.61
C ALA A 25 14.13 -16.43 7.59
N ARG A 26 13.74 -15.59 8.55
CA ARG A 26 12.37 -15.09 8.71
C ARG A 26 12.34 -13.57 8.67
N PRO A 27 11.31 -12.96 8.04
CA PRO A 27 11.12 -11.52 8.13
C PRO A 27 11.01 -11.09 9.60
N ALA A 28 11.57 -9.94 9.93
CA ALA A 28 11.44 -9.33 11.25
C ALA A 28 11.41 -7.81 11.15
N ILE A 29 10.73 -7.15 12.09
CA ILE A 29 10.75 -5.69 12.23
C ILE A 29 11.70 -5.30 13.36
N VAL A 30 12.55 -4.30 13.09
CA VAL A 30 13.37 -3.64 14.11
C VAL A 30 12.47 -2.87 15.07
N ALA A 31 12.38 -3.35 16.32
CA ALA A 31 11.62 -2.73 17.39
C ALA A 31 12.46 -1.70 18.16
N ASN A 32 13.77 -1.93 18.28
CA ASN A 32 14.72 -1.03 18.93
C ASN A 32 16.13 -1.20 18.35
N VAL A 33 16.96 -0.15 18.41
CA VAL A 33 18.36 -0.17 18.00
C VAL A 33 19.22 0.15 19.23
N ALA A 34 20.11 -0.77 19.59
CA ALA A 34 21.05 -0.61 20.69
C ALA A 34 22.45 -0.24 20.17
N GLU A 35 23.38 0.02 21.08
CA GLU A 35 24.79 0.23 20.72
C GLU A 35 25.39 -1.02 20.05
N GLY A 36 26.34 -0.80 19.12
CA GLY A 36 27.06 -1.88 18.45
C GLY A 36 26.25 -2.63 17.38
N GLU A 37 25.33 -1.96 16.68
CA GLU A 37 24.48 -2.52 15.60
C GLU A 37 23.55 -3.68 16.04
N ARG A 38 23.38 -3.88 17.36
CA ARG A 38 22.43 -4.85 17.90
C ARG A 38 21.02 -4.28 17.85
N VAL A 39 20.03 -5.13 17.60
CA VAL A 39 18.63 -4.71 17.46
C VAL A 39 17.71 -5.63 18.24
N ALA A 40 16.62 -5.07 18.76
CA ALA A 40 15.48 -5.85 19.22
C ALA A 40 14.54 -6.08 18.03
N LEU A 41 14.00 -7.29 17.88
CA LEU A 41 13.24 -7.72 16.72
C LEU A 41 11.90 -8.35 17.10
N HIS A 42 10.88 -8.06 16.30
CA HIS A 42 9.64 -8.85 16.23
C HIS A 42 9.72 -9.74 14.99
N VAL A 43 9.81 -11.06 15.18
CA VAL A 43 10.07 -12.03 14.12
C VAL A 43 8.76 -12.67 13.64
N PHE A 44 8.49 -12.66 12.34
CA PHE A 44 7.31 -13.32 11.78
C PHE A 44 7.60 -14.82 11.59
N VAL A 45 6.82 -15.66 12.26
CA VAL A 45 6.91 -17.13 12.14
C VAL A 45 5.56 -17.69 11.72
N ASP A 46 5.56 -18.82 11.00
CA ASP A 46 4.35 -19.42 10.40
C ASP A 46 3.43 -20.11 11.43
N HIS A 47 3.71 -19.99 12.72
CA HIS A 47 2.94 -20.67 13.75
C HIS A 47 1.69 -19.85 14.10
N VAL A 48 0.56 -20.28 13.56
CA VAL A 48 -0.77 -19.96 14.11
C VAL A 48 -1.03 -20.94 15.24
N VAL A 49 -1.25 -20.43 16.46
CA VAL A 49 -1.71 -21.24 17.59
C VAL A 49 -3.19 -20.93 17.77
N ASP A 50 -4.04 -21.92 17.50
CA ASP A 50 -5.46 -21.95 17.89
C ASP A 50 -6.29 -20.69 17.54
N ASP A 51 -6.21 -20.20 16.29
CA ASP A 51 -6.96 -19.02 15.79
C ASP A 51 -6.77 -17.70 16.58
N ILE A 52 -5.80 -17.65 17.49
CA ILE A 52 -5.36 -16.43 18.16
C ILE A 52 -4.24 -15.81 17.32
N LEU A 53 -4.21 -14.47 17.25
CA LEU A 53 -3.21 -13.71 16.49
C LEU A 53 -1.82 -14.33 16.61
N PRO A 54 -1.05 -14.43 15.51
CA PRO A 54 0.25 -15.09 15.53
C PRO A 54 1.12 -14.49 16.63
N VAL A 55 1.58 -15.33 17.56
CA VAL A 55 2.53 -14.91 18.58
C VAL A 55 3.83 -14.60 17.85
N VAL A 56 4.15 -13.31 17.73
CA VAL A 56 5.36 -12.82 17.07
C VAL A 56 6.51 -12.92 18.08
N PRO A 57 7.47 -13.86 17.96
CA PRO A 57 8.54 -13.98 18.92
C PRO A 57 9.34 -12.68 18.99
N PHE A 58 9.61 -12.26 20.22
CA PHE A 58 10.43 -11.08 20.49
C PHE A 58 11.86 -11.51 20.77
N VAL A 59 12.81 -10.98 20.00
CA VAL A 59 14.24 -11.19 20.19
C VAL A 59 14.82 -9.88 20.74
N PRO A 60 15.24 -9.82 22.01
CA PRO A 60 15.61 -8.55 22.65
C PRO A 60 16.95 -7.98 22.16
N SER A 61 17.84 -8.82 21.61
CA SER A 61 19.19 -8.42 21.24
C SER A 61 19.84 -9.34 20.21
N ALA A 62 19.50 -9.13 18.93
CA ALA A 62 20.11 -9.81 17.80
C ALA A 62 21.36 -9.05 17.31
N ALA A 63 22.46 -9.78 17.06
CA ALA A 63 23.67 -9.24 16.45
C ALA A 63 23.59 -9.30 14.91
N PRO A 64 24.24 -8.38 14.18
CA PRO A 64 24.33 -8.48 12.73
C PRO A 64 25.17 -9.71 12.33
N GLY A 65 24.78 -10.36 11.25
CA GLY A 65 25.45 -11.55 10.74
C GLY A 65 25.09 -11.84 9.28
N GLY A 66 25.08 -13.11 8.90
CA GLY A 66 24.79 -13.58 7.55
C GLY A 66 23.65 -14.61 7.51
N PRO A 67 23.18 -14.98 6.31
CA PRO A 67 22.07 -15.92 6.14
C PRO A 67 22.32 -17.30 6.75
N ASP A 68 23.60 -17.68 6.91
CA ASP A 68 24.00 -18.98 7.44
C ASP A 68 24.38 -18.95 8.93
N GLN A 69 24.11 -17.84 9.64
CA GLN A 69 24.48 -17.66 11.04
C GLN A 69 23.24 -17.60 11.94
N PRO A 70 22.84 -18.73 12.57
CA PRO A 70 21.66 -18.75 13.44
C PRO A 70 21.77 -17.76 14.61
N GLY A 71 20.67 -17.10 14.96
CA GLY A 71 20.61 -16.08 16.01
C GLY A 71 21.08 -14.68 15.58
N THR A 72 21.40 -14.49 14.30
CA THR A 72 21.82 -13.21 13.74
C THR A 72 20.76 -12.62 12.81
N TRP A 73 20.90 -11.32 12.50
CA TRP A 73 20.08 -10.63 11.52
C TRP A 73 20.92 -10.10 10.35
N TYR A 74 20.30 -9.95 9.18
CA TYR A 74 20.92 -9.37 8.00
C TYR A 74 19.89 -8.64 7.14
N TRP A 75 20.37 -7.77 6.25
CA TRP A 75 19.50 -7.07 5.31
C TRP A 75 18.98 -8.04 4.25
N PRO A 76 17.68 -7.99 3.91
CA PRO A 76 17.15 -8.81 2.83
C PRO A 76 17.90 -8.46 1.53
N PRO A 77 18.02 -9.42 0.60
CA PRO A 77 18.56 -9.14 -0.72
C PRO A 77 17.85 -7.93 -1.32
N GLN A 78 18.61 -6.93 -1.79
CA GLN A 78 18.00 -5.80 -2.49
C GLN A 78 17.39 -6.34 -3.77
N VAL A 79 16.06 -6.30 -3.85
CA VAL A 79 15.37 -6.43 -5.13
C VAL A 79 15.72 -5.16 -5.91
N SER A 80 16.45 -5.31 -7.01
CA SER A 80 16.68 -4.18 -7.92
C SER A 80 15.33 -3.55 -8.23
N ALA A 81 15.22 -2.23 -8.09
CA ALA A 81 13.99 -1.51 -8.37
C ALA A 81 13.44 -2.03 -9.70
N GLN A 82 12.29 -2.69 -9.64
CA GLN A 82 11.66 -3.20 -10.84
C GLN A 82 11.49 -1.99 -11.77
N PRO A 83 11.91 -2.09 -13.04
CA PRO A 83 11.73 -1.00 -13.97
C PRO A 83 10.27 -0.56 -13.91
N ALA A 84 10.05 0.77 -13.89
CA ALA A 84 8.71 1.33 -13.83
C ALA A 84 7.83 0.57 -14.82
N ALA A 85 6.69 0.07 -14.34
CA ALA A 85 5.73 -0.58 -15.21
C ALA A 85 5.47 0.34 -16.42
N PRO A 86 5.35 -0.22 -17.64
CA PRO A 86 5.06 0.61 -18.81
C PRO A 86 3.84 1.49 -18.51
N ALA A 87 3.92 2.75 -18.90
CA ALA A 87 2.83 3.69 -18.67
C ALA A 87 1.55 3.10 -19.25
N TYR A 88 0.59 2.81 -18.36
CA TYR A 88 -0.68 2.24 -18.77
C TYR A 88 -1.39 3.21 -19.70
N THR A 89 -1.62 2.75 -20.94
CA THR A 89 -2.45 3.48 -21.90
C THR A 89 -3.83 2.84 -21.88
N PRO A 90 -4.87 3.53 -21.40
CA PRO A 90 -6.22 2.97 -21.35
C PRO A 90 -6.73 2.67 -22.78
N PRO A 91 -7.51 1.59 -22.97
CA PRO A 91 -8.15 1.31 -24.25
C PRO A 91 -9.02 2.48 -24.72
N GLU A 92 -9.00 2.79 -26.01
CA GLU A 92 -9.74 3.92 -26.59
C GLU A 92 -11.26 3.82 -26.33
N GLU A 93 -11.83 2.62 -26.40
CA GLU A 93 -13.24 2.38 -26.07
C GLU A 93 -13.60 2.82 -24.64
N LEU A 94 -12.69 2.65 -23.68
CA LEU A 94 -12.90 3.09 -22.30
C LEU A 94 -12.91 4.63 -22.22
N VAL A 95 -12.00 5.28 -22.94
CA VAL A 95 -11.89 6.74 -23.01
C VAL A 95 -13.16 7.33 -23.66
N GLU A 96 -13.64 6.73 -24.74
CA GLU A 96 -14.87 7.17 -25.41
C GLU A 96 -16.10 7.02 -24.54
N ARG A 97 -16.27 5.87 -23.86
CA ARG A 97 -17.38 5.69 -22.90
C ARG A 97 -17.36 6.74 -21.79
N ALA A 98 -16.19 7.08 -21.28
CA ALA A 98 -16.05 8.15 -20.29
C ALA A 98 -16.42 9.53 -20.85
N ARG A 99 -16.03 9.85 -22.09
CA ARG A 99 -16.42 11.10 -22.77
C ARG A 99 -17.92 11.19 -22.95
N VAL A 100 -18.56 10.13 -23.44
CA VAL A 100 -20.01 10.05 -23.61
C VAL A 100 -20.73 10.20 -22.27
N ALA A 101 -20.28 9.50 -21.24
CA ALA A 101 -20.87 9.59 -19.90
C ALA A 101 -20.79 11.02 -19.31
N LEU A 102 -19.66 11.69 -19.48
CA LEU A 102 -19.47 13.08 -19.03
C LEU A 102 -20.29 14.08 -19.85
N ALA A 103 -20.43 13.86 -21.15
CA ALA A 103 -21.23 14.71 -22.03
C ALA A 103 -22.74 14.60 -21.73
N ALA A 104 -23.19 13.41 -21.32
CA ALA A 104 -24.58 13.16 -20.94
C ALA A 104 -24.91 13.60 -19.50
N ALA A 105 -23.91 13.93 -18.67
CA ALA A 105 -24.11 14.31 -17.29
C ALA A 105 -24.64 15.74 -17.15
N SER A 106 -25.62 15.92 -16.28
CA SER A 106 -26.09 17.25 -15.89
C SER A 106 -25.04 18.01 -15.07
N SER A 107 -25.12 19.34 -15.06
CA SER A 107 -24.25 20.18 -14.22
C SER A 107 -24.35 19.84 -12.73
N LEU A 108 -25.53 19.39 -12.27
CA LEU A 108 -25.74 18.97 -10.89
C LEU A 108 -24.95 17.69 -10.57
N GLU A 109 -25.04 16.67 -11.43
CA GLU A 109 -24.29 15.43 -11.25
C GLU A 109 -22.77 15.69 -11.25
N LEU A 110 -22.28 16.54 -12.17
CA LEU A 110 -20.87 16.89 -12.22
C LEU A 110 -20.41 17.63 -10.96
N HIS A 111 -21.24 18.54 -10.42
CA HIS A 111 -20.94 19.23 -9.17
C HIS A 111 -20.92 18.27 -7.97
N LYS A 112 -21.80 17.27 -7.95
CA LYS A 112 -21.80 16.23 -6.91
C LYS A 112 -20.56 15.34 -7.03
N ALA A 113 -20.22 14.88 -8.23
CA ALA A 113 -18.99 14.12 -8.47
C ALA A 113 -17.73 14.89 -8.01
N GLU A 114 -17.65 16.18 -8.31
CA GLU A 114 -16.57 17.04 -7.82
C GLU A 114 -16.52 17.11 -6.28
N ARG A 115 -17.67 17.17 -5.62
CA ARG A 115 -17.74 17.17 -4.16
C ARG A 115 -17.20 15.86 -3.57
N PHE A 116 -17.55 14.72 -4.15
CA PHE A 116 -17.02 13.41 -3.72
C PHE A 116 -15.49 13.35 -3.90
N TYR A 117 -14.98 13.82 -5.05
CA TYR A 117 -13.54 13.92 -5.29
C TYR A 117 -12.83 14.80 -4.26
N LYS A 118 -13.40 15.98 -3.94
CA LYS A 118 -12.84 16.89 -2.92
C LYS A 118 -12.85 16.26 -1.53
N THR A 119 -13.90 15.52 -1.17
CA THR A 119 -13.94 14.78 0.10
C THR A 119 -12.82 13.75 0.18
N TYR A 120 -12.61 12.96 -0.89
CA TYR A 120 -11.49 12.03 -0.96
C TYR A 120 -10.14 12.74 -0.81
N CYS A 121 -9.91 13.81 -1.58
CA CYS A 121 -8.67 14.57 -1.50
C CYS A 121 -8.43 15.16 -0.11
N SER A 122 -9.48 15.53 0.63
CA SER A 122 -9.32 16.07 1.99
C SER A 122 -8.78 15.03 2.98
N ALA A 123 -9.12 13.75 2.79
CA ALA A 123 -8.59 12.67 3.62
C ALA A 123 -7.10 12.38 3.34
N THR A 124 -6.62 12.74 2.15
CA THR A 124 -5.27 12.43 1.67
C THR A 124 -4.37 13.65 1.57
N ASP A 125 -4.76 14.78 2.16
CA ASP A 125 -4.07 16.08 2.06
C ASP A 125 -3.76 16.48 0.61
N GLY A 126 -4.72 16.20 -0.29
CA GLY A 126 -4.61 16.49 -1.72
C GLY A 126 -3.64 15.59 -2.48
N ARG A 127 -3.21 14.45 -1.90
CA ARG A 127 -2.24 13.55 -2.52
C ARG A 127 -2.84 12.21 -2.90
N SER A 128 -2.26 11.55 -3.89
CA SER A 128 -2.58 10.16 -4.19
C SER A 128 -2.02 9.26 -3.09
N GLU A 129 -2.82 8.36 -2.53
CA GLU A 129 -2.33 7.35 -1.57
C GLU A 129 -1.36 6.36 -2.22
N VAL A 130 -1.46 6.17 -3.54
CA VAL A 130 -0.64 5.20 -4.29
C VAL A 130 0.72 5.79 -4.63
N THR A 131 0.76 7.05 -5.08
CA THR A 131 1.99 7.66 -5.61
C THR A 131 2.56 8.78 -4.75
N GLY A 132 1.80 9.29 -3.76
CA GLY A 132 2.15 10.47 -2.97
C GLY A 132 2.14 11.80 -3.75
N ALA A 133 1.84 11.75 -5.05
CA ALA A 133 1.80 12.91 -5.93
C ALA A 133 0.59 13.79 -5.62
N GLU A 134 0.74 15.10 -5.79
CA GLU A 134 -0.35 16.06 -5.66
C GLU A 134 -1.41 15.82 -6.74
N LEU A 135 -2.67 15.79 -6.32
CA LEU A 135 -3.80 15.55 -7.20
C LEU A 135 -4.29 16.87 -7.81
N PRO A 136 -4.53 16.93 -9.12
CA PRO A 136 -4.97 18.16 -9.76
C PRO A 136 -6.41 18.53 -9.36
N PRO A 137 -6.85 19.78 -9.58
CA PRO A 137 -8.26 20.14 -9.46
C PRO A 137 -9.14 19.28 -10.36
N PHE A 138 -10.37 18.99 -9.93
CA PHE A 138 -11.28 18.05 -10.61
C PHE A 138 -11.46 18.32 -12.12
N GLY A 139 -11.60 19.60 -12.51
CA GLY A 139 -11.75 20.00 -13.91
C GLY A 139 -10.53 19.72 -14.78
N SER A 140 -9.35 19.64 -14.16
CA SER A 140 -8.06 19.32 -14.81
C SER A 140 -7.72 17.84 -14.77
N CYS A 141 -8.52 17.01 -14.09
CA CYS A 141 -8.34 15.57 -14.10
C CYS A 141 -8.62 14.97 -15.48
N SER A 142 -8.05 13.80 -15.75
CA SER A 142 -8.33 13.05 -16.97
C SER A 142 -9.82 12.69 -17.08
N VAL A 143 -10.29 12.44 -18.32
CA VAL A 143 -11.69 12.09 -18.57
C VAL A 143 -12.13 10.85 -17.79
N LEU A 144 -11.20 9.89 -17.62
CA LEU A 144 -11.46 8.66 -16.89
C LEU A 144 -11.65 8.91 -15.39
N VAL A 145 -10.82 9.75 -14.78
CA VAL A 145 -10.95 10.10 -13.37
C VAL A 145 -12.28 10.82 -13.13
N ARG A 146 -12.62 11.78 -13.99
CA ARG A 146 -13.88 12.53 -13.88
C ARG A 146 -15.10 11.62 -14.05
N ALA A 147 -15.08 10.74 -15.06
CA ALA A 147 -16.15 9.77 -15.29
C ALA A 147 -16.25 8.74 -14.16
N GLY A 148 -15.13 8.32 -13.57
CA GLY A 148 -15.11 7.43 -12.41
C GLY A 148 -15.82 8.03 -11.21
N TRP A 149 -15.52 9.29 -10.86
CA TRP A 149 -16.23 9.98 -9.76
C TRP A 149 -17.70 10.25 -10.06
N LEU A 150 -18.06 10.45 -11.33
CA LEU A 150 -19.47 10.50 -11.75
C LEU A 150 -20.16 9.15 -11.51
N SER A 151 -19.51 8.03 -11.81
CA SER A 151 -20.04 6.69 -11.51
C SER A 151 -20.23 6.50 -10.01
N VAL A 152 -19.22 6.84 -9.19
CA VAL A 152 -19.32 6.76 -7.73
C VAL A 152 -20.51 7.55 -7.19
N PHE A 153 -20.74 8.75 -7.72
CA PHE A 153 -21.92 9.53 -7.35
C PHE A 153 -23.22 8.80 -7.72
N ARG A 154 -23.35 8.31 -8.96
CA ARG A 154 -24.56 7.61 -9.43
C ARG A 154 -24.84 6.34 -8.62
N ASP A 155 -23.80 5.57 -8.33
CA ASP A 155 -23.89 4.34 -7.53
C ASP A 155 -24.21 4.62 -6.05
N SER A 156 -23.99 5.85 -5.58
CA SER A 156 -24.35 6.28 -4.22
C SER A 156 -25.81 6.71 -4.07
N LEU A 157 -26.56 6.83 -5.17
CA LEU A 157 -27.97 7.20 -5.13
C LEU A 157 -28.83 6.01 -4.69
N PRO A 158 -29.91 6.25 -3.91
CA PRO A 158 -30.83 5.20 -3.54
C PRO A 158 -31.55 4.63 -4.78
N PRO A 159 -31.99 3.36 -4.76
CA PRO A 159 -32.62 2.71 -5.91
C PRO A 159 -33.85 3.44 -6.45
N GLU A 160 -34.56 4.19 -5.60
CA GLU A 160 -35.79 4.91 -5.92
C GLU A 160 -35.54 6.16 -6.80
N GLU A 161 -34.32 6.70 -6.80
CA GLU A 161 -33.93 7.83 -7.67
C GLU A 161 -33.40 7.37 -9.04
N MET A 162 -33.24 6.06 -9.27
CA MET A 162 -32.73 5.51 -10.54
C MET A 162 -33.79 5.36 -11.64
N GLY A 163 -35.02 5.84 -11.44
CA GLY A 163 -36.01 5.96 -12.52
C GLY A 163 -36.43 4.64 -13.18
N PHE A 164 -36.38 3.51 -12.47
CA PHE A 164 -37.12 2.30 -12.87
C PHE A 164 -38.60 2.47 -12.50
N GLY A 165 -39.24 3.45 -13.14
CA GLY A 165 -40.67 3.68 -13.10
C GLY A 165 -41.31 3.23 -14.42
N SER A 166 -41.85 2.01 -14.38
CA SER A 166 -42.87 1.35 -15.25
C SER A 166 -42.37 0.05 -15.87
#